data_AF-A0A455UCY4-F1
#
_entry.id   AF-A0A455UCY4-F1
#
_cell.length_a   1.000
_cell.length_b   1.000
_cell.length_c   1.000
_cell.angle_alpha   90.00
_cell.angle_beta   90.00
_cell.angle_gamma   90.00
#
_symmetry.space_group_name_H-M   'P 1'
#
loop_
_entity.id
_entity.type
_entity.pdbx_description
1 polymer ?
#
loop_
_entity_poly.entity_id
_entity_poly.type
_entity_poly.pdbx_seq_one_letter_code
_entity_poly.pdbx_strand_id
1 'polypeptide(L)'
;MRREAAERGEPAPSVVPPGPDNPLGEHAILLAMPSYLIHGTNRPDGVGMRVSRGCIRMYPEDIESLYERLPSGTQVNLIDAPFKAGWAADGTLFVQSFPQLEENAEGFEPLLIAIERVNELTDEDIEIDAEQIQRAVETPDGQFVALYGPQAVEPEPEPVELIDEIELSKSSTTNEDA
;
A
#
# COMPACT_ATOMS: atom_id res chain seq x y z
N MET A 1 2.77 15.41 20.93
CA MET A 1 3.07 16.51 19.97
C MET A 1 3.93 17.60 20.61
N ARG A 2 3.43 18.79 21.00
CA ARG A 2 4.33 19.86 21.52
C ARG A 2 5.02 19.53 22.83
N ARG A 3 4.31 18.90 23.77
CA ARG A 3 4.87 18.45 25.06
C ARG A 3 5.97 17.42 24.84
N GLU A 4 5.67 16.37 24.08
CA GLU A 4 6.60 15.31 23.66
C GLU A 4 7.83 15.86 22.89
N ALA A 5 7.64 16.82 21.99
CA ALA A 5 8.76 17.44 21.27
C ALA A 5 9.64 18.28 22.21
N ALA A 6 9.04 19.01 23.16
CA ALA A 6 9.77 19.72 24.20
C ALA A 6 10.52 18.78 25.15
N GLU A 7 9.96 17.60 25.47
CA GLU A 7 10.63 16.55 26.26
C GLU A 7 11.85 15.96 25.52
N ARG A 8 11.84 15.95 24.19
CA ARG A 8 12.99 15.60 23.34
C ARG A 8 13.97 16.76 23.09
N GLY A 9 13.74 17.94 23.69
CA GLY A 9 14.58 19.13 23.51
C GLY A 9 14.32 19.91 22.21
N GLU A 10 13.23 19.60 21.49
CA GLU A 10 12.84 20.22 20.20
C GLU A 10 11.47 20.92 20.34
N PRO A 11 11.36 22.04 21.06
CA PRO A 11 10.07 22.69 21.25
C PRO A 11 9.50 23.20 19.92
N ALA A 12 8.43 22.56 19.44
CA ALA A 12 7.77 22.94 18.19
C ALA A 12 7.00 24.27 18.35
N PRO A 13 7.01 25.15 17.34
CA PRO A 13 6.36 26.46 17.41
C PRO A 13 4.82 26.34 17.51
N SER A 14 4.19 27.45 17.91
CA SER A 14 2.73 27.57 17.97
C SER A 14 2.06 27.51 16.58
N VAL A 15 2.79 27.93 15.55
CA VAL A 15 2.42 27.87 14.15
C VAL A 15 3.69 27.57 13.36
N VAL A 16 3.62 26.62 12.42
CA VAL A 16 4.69 26.41 11.45
C VAL A 16 4.34 27.24 10.21
N PRO A 17 5.19 28.20 9.79
CA PRO A 17 4.90 29.04 8.63
C PRO A 17 4.89 28.21 7.33
N PRO A 18 4.29 28.73 6.25
CA PRO A 18 4.48 28.16 4.93
C PRO A 18 5.96 28.23 4.52
N GLY A 19 6.41 27.25 3.73
CA GLY A 19 7.79 27.16 3.25
C GLY A 19 8.27 25.72 3.08
N PRO A 20 9.50 25.53 2.56
CA PRO A 20 10.05 24.20 2.26
C PRO A 20 10.21 23.31 3.50
N ASP A 21 10.36 23.92 4.68
CA ASP A 21 10.49 23.19 5.95
C ASP A 21 9.14 22.81 6.57
N ASN A 22 8.02 23.20 5.95
CA ASN A 22 6.70 22.85 6.48
C ASN A 22 6.43 21.34 6.26
N PRO A 23 6.16 20.57 7.33
CA PRO A 23 5.92 19.13 7.22
C PRO A 23 4.62 18.76 6.48
N LEU A 24 3.74 19.75 6.23
CA LEU A 24 2.55 19.58 5.40
C LEU A 24 2.84 19.70 3.90
N GLY A 25 4.05 20.09 3.51
CA GLY A 25 4.39 20.41 2.12
C GLY A 25 3.75 21.70 1.63
N GLU A 26 3.64 21.83 0.31
CA GLU A 26 3.15 23.05 -0.35
C GLU A 26 1.62 23.11 -0.44
N HIS A 27 0.96 21.94 -0.43
CA HIS A 27 -0.48 21.82 -0.61
C HIS A 27 -1.11 21.00 0.52
N ALA A 28 -2.30 21.43 0.96
CA ALA A 28 -3.11 20.72 1.94
C ALA A 28 -4.60 20.91 1.66
N ILE A 29 -5.34 19.82 1.70
CA ILE A 29 -6.79 19.76 1.58
C ILE A 29 -7.35 19.45 2.97
N LEU A 30 -8.15 20.37 3.49
CA LEU A 30 -8.82 20.21 4.78
C LEU A 30 -10.06 19.34 4.61
N LEU A 31 -10.25 18.41 5.53
CA LEU A 31 -11.46 17.60 5.59
C LEU A 31 -12.48 18.21 6.57
N ALA A 32 -13.74 17.83 6.41
CA ALA A 32 -14.79 18.18 7.37
C ALA A 32 -14.54 17.60 8.77
N MET A 33 -13.75 16.51 8.84
CA MET A 33 -13.29 15.92 10.09
C MET A 33 -12.16 16.78 10.69
N PRO A 34 -12.35 17.38 11.88
CA PRO A 34 -11.33 18.22 12.49
C PRO A 34 -10.02 17.45 12.69
N SER A 35 -8.89 18.10 12.41
CA SER A 35 -7.53 17.54 12.56
C SER A 35 -7.08 16.52 11.51
N TYR A 36 -7.91 16.19 10.51
CA TYR A 36 -7.50 15.36 9.38
C TYR A 36 -7.31 16.20 8.12
N LEU A 37 -6.21 15.92 7.41
CA LEU A 37 -5.85 16.58 6.16
C LEU A 37 -5.36 15.54 5.16
N ILE A 38 -5.56 15.84 3.88
CA ILE A 38 -4.79 15.24 2.78
C ILE A 38 -3.72 16.27 2.41
N HIS A 39 -2.45 15.95 2.57
CA HIS A 39 -1.38 16.95 2.42
C HIS A 39 -0.10 16.35 1.85
N GLY A 40 0.79 17.21 1.37
CA GLY A 40 2.11 16.82 0.88
C GLY A 40 3.10 16.49 2.01
N THR A 41 4.39 16.53 1.71
CA THR A 41 5.43 16.34 2.74
C THR A 41 6.74 16.90 2.24
N ASN A 42 7.59 17.39 3.14
CA ASN A 42 8.99 17.66 2.84
C ASN A 42 9.91 16.45 3.12
N ARG A 43 9.32 15.30 3.47
CA ARG A 43 9.99 14.01 3.71
C ARG A 43 9.22 12.89 3.00
N PRO A 44 9.46 12.68 1.69
CA PRO A 44 8.70 11.74 0.86
C PRO A 44 8.91 10.27 1.25
N ASP A 45 10.05 9.91 1.84
CA ASP A 45 10.39 8.53 2.23
C ASP A 45 9.41 7.88 3.21
N GLY A 46 8.56 8.67 3.87
CA GLY A 46 7.53 8.18 4.79
C GLY A 46 6.15 7.97 4.15
N VAL A 47 5.98 8.25 2.86
CA VAL A 47 4.71 7.97 2.15
C VAL A 47 4.52 6.45 2.05
N GLY A 48 3.30 5.97 2.28
CA GLY A 48 2.98 4.54 2.34
C GLY A 48 3.35 3.85 3.67
N MET A 49 4.06 4.54 4.57
CA MET A 49 4.44 4.01 5.89
C MET A 49 3.47 4.48 6.98
N ARG A 50 3.31 3.67 8.04
CA ARG A 50 2.49 4.00 9.23
C ARG A 50 3.20 5.00 10.17
N VAL A 51 3.57 6.15 9.63
CA VAL A 51 4.35 7.20 10.34
C VAL A 51 3.53 8.48 10.58
N SER A 52 2.30 8.55 10.07
CA SER A 52 1.42 9.69 10.29
C SER A 52 0.67 9.57 11.62
N ARG A 53 0.36 10.70 12.25
CA ARG A 53 -0.50 10.76 13.44
C ARG A 53 -1.97 11.03 13.07
N GLY A 54 -2.42 10.46 11.94
CA GLY A 54 -3.82 10.53 11.47
C GLY A 54 -4.06 11.25 10.15
N CYS A 55 -3.12 12.05 9.63
CA CYS A 55 -3.29 12.69 8.32
C CYS A 55 -2.90 11.76 7.15
N ILE A 56 -3.47 12.03 5.97
CA ILE A 56 -3.15 11.35 4.72
C ILE A 56 -2.02 12.12 4.04
N ARG A 57 -0.85 11.50 3.95
CA ARG A 57 0.35 12.10 3.34
C ARG A 57 0.52 11.59 1.91
N MET A 58 0.78 12.50 0.99
CA MET A 58 1.05 12.22 -0.42
C MET A 58 2.45 12.71 -0.83
N TYR A 59 2.96 12.21 -1.95
CA TYR A 59 4.13 12.81 -2.59
C TYR A 59 3.81 14.26 -3.03
N PRO A 60 4.81 15.16 -3.04
CA PRO A 60 4.62 16.55 -3.46
C PRO A 60 3.91 16.70 -4.80
N GLU A 61 4.31 15.93 -5.80
CA GLU A 61 3.75 15.91 -7.15
C GLU A 61 2.28 15.43 -7.18
N ASP A 62 1.94 14.45 -6.33
CA ASP A 62 0.59 13.89 -6.31
C ASP A 62 -0.41 14.83 -5.63
N ILE A 63 0.00 15.48 -4.53
CA ILE A 63 -0.89 16.43 -3.84
C ILE A 63 -1.14 17.68 -4.68
N GLU A 64 -0.14 18.17 -5.42
CA GLU A 64 -0.29 19.29 -6.34
C GLU A 64 -1.36 18.97 -7.40
N SER A 65 -1.17 17.84 -8.10
CA SER A 65 -2.12 17.34 -9.10
C SER A 65 -3.53 17.17 -8.54
N LEU A 66 -3.67 16.61 -7.33
CA LEU A 66 -4.97 16.42 -6.70
C LEU A 66 -5.61 17.76 -6.29
N TYR A 67 -4.84 18.67 -5.70
CA TYR A 67 -5.29 19.96 -5.22
C TYR A 67 -5.85 20.83 -6.36
N GLU A 68 -5.20 20.82 -7.52
CA GLU A 68 -5.65 21.59 -8.70
C GLU A 68 -6.96 21.07 -9.30
N ARG A 69 -7.25 19.78 -9.13
CA ARG A 69 -8.38 19.10 -9.79
C ARG A 69 -9.62 18.99 -8.91
N LEU A 70 -9.48 19.08 -7.59
CA LEU A 70 -10.57 18.85 -6.65
C LEU A 70 -11.27 20.15 -6.23
N PRO A 71 -12.55 20.35 -6.59
CA PRO A 71 -13.33 21.47 -6.06
C PRO A 71 -13.62 21.28 -4.56
N SER A 72 -13.77 22.40 -3.85
CA SER A 72 -14.23 22.39 -2.47
C SER A 72 -15.61 21.73 -2.35
N GLY A 73 -15.82 20.95 -1.28
CA GLY A 73 -17.04 20.16 -1.08
C GLY A 73 -17.02 18.78 -1.75
N THR A 74 -15.94 18.41 -2.43
CA THR A 74 -15.76 17.03 -2.92
C THR A 74 -15.85 16.04 -1.76
N GLN A 75 -16.70 15.02 -1.90
CA GLN A 75 -16.85 13.99 -0.90
C GLN A 75 -15.58 13.13 -0.80
N VAL A 76 -15.15 12.89 0.43
CA VAL A 76 -14.04 11.98 0.75
C VAL A 76 -14.58 10.84 1.60
N ASN A 77 -14.33 9.61 1.16
CA ASN A 77 -14.68 8.39 1.89
C ASN A 77 -13.38 7.73 2.38
N LEU A 78 -13.25 7.55 3.69
CA LEU A 78 -12.17 6.77 4.29
C LEU A 78 -12.69 5.34 4.46
N ILE A 79 -12.03 4.38 3.82
CA ILE A 79 -12.40 2.97 3.87
C ILE A 79 -11.21 2.14 4.33
N ASP A 80 -11.49 1.13 5.15
CA ASP A 80 -10.56 0.03 5.43
C ASP A 80 -11.11 -1.20 4.72
N ALA A 81 -10.48 -1.56 3.60
CA ALA A 81 -10.90 -2.64 2.72
C ALA A 81 -9.67 -3.42 2.26
N PRO A 82 -9.08 -4.24 3.15
CA PRO A 82 -7.88 -5.00 2.85
C PRO A 82 -8.16 -6.11 1.83
N PHE A 83 -9.39 -6.58 1.71
CA PHE A 83 -9.83 -7.50 0.67
C PHE A 83 -10.77 -6.81 -0.31
N LYS A 84 -10.46 -6.90 -1.60
CA LYS A 84 -11.24 -6.29 -2.69
C LYS A 84 -11.63 -7.38 -3.68
N ALA A 85 -12.84 -7.28 -4.20
CA ALA A 85 -13.35 -8.16 -5.23
C ALA A 85 -14.10 -7.33 -6.29
N GLY A 86 -14.04 -7.76 -7.55
CA GLY A 86 -14.72 -7.07 -8.64
C GLY A 86 -14.71 -7.87 -9.94
N TRP A 87 -15.77 -7.66 -10.73
CA TRP A 87 -15.92 -8.22 -12.06
C TRP A 87 -15.18 -7.39 -13.10
N ALA A 88 -14.36 -8.05 -13.91
CA ALA A 88 -13.80 -7.49 -15.13
C ALA A 88 -14.84 -7.51 -16.26
N ALA A 89 -14.61 -6.70 -17.29
CA ALA A 89 -15.53 -6.55 -18.42
C ALA A 89 -15.72 -7.84 -19.24
N ASP A 90 -14.79 -8.79 -19.14
CA ASP A 90 -14.84 -10.11 -19.78
C ASP A 90 -15.57 -11.17 -18.96
N GLY A 91 -16.11 -10.80 -17.79
CA GLY A 91 -16.79 -11.74 -16.89
C GLY A 91 -15.86 -12.51 -15.96
N THR A 92 -14.59 -12.11 -15.83
CA THR A 92 -13.68 -12.69 -14.83
C THR A 92 -13.92 -12.04 -13.46
N LEU A 93 -14.06 -12.84 -12.40
CA LEU A 93 -14.09 -12.33 -11.03
C LEU A 93 -12.68 -12.30 -10.47
N PHE A 94 -12.18 -11.11 -10.15
CA PHE A 94 -10.89 -10.94 -9.52
C PHE A 94 -11.02 -10.58 -8.05
N VAL A 95 -10.03 -11.02 -7.27
CA VAL A 95 -9.80 -10.53 -5.92
C VAL A 95 -8.37 -10.01 -5.75
N GLN A 96 -8.21 -9.08 -4.80
CA GLN A 96 -6.93 -8.60 -4.29
C GLN A 96 -7.00 -8.56 -2.77
N SER A 97 -5.91 -8.93 -2.14
CA SER A 97 -5.76 -8.90 -0.68
C SER A 97 -4.52 -8.08 -0.32
N PHE A 98 -4.62 -7.27 0.73
CA PHE A 98 -3.58 -6.38 1.22
C PHE A 98 -3.32 -6.63 2.71
N PRO A 99 -2.10 -6.37 3.21
CA PRO A 99 -1.77 -6.60 4.61
C PRO A 99 -2.69 -5.79 5.51
N GLN A 100 -3.31 -6.46 6.47
CA GLN A 100 -4.27 -5.82 7.37
C GLN A 100 -3.57 -4.96 8.43
N LEU A 101 -4.37 -4.14 9.13
CA LEU A 101 -3.95 -3.60 10.41
C LEU A 101 -3.75 -4.76 11.39
N GLU A 102 -2.74 -4.68 12.26
CA GLU A 102 -2.41 -5.78 13.19
C GLU A 102 -3.62 -6.20 14.04
N GLU A 103 -4.44 -5.21 14.40
CA GLU A 103 -5.69 -5.39 15.15
C GLU A 103 -6.74 -6.25 14.42
N ASN A 104 -6.64 -6.36 13.08
CA ASN A 104 -7.58 -7.07 12.21
C ASN A 104 -6.95 -8.31 11.55
N ALA A 105 -5.69 -8.64 11.86
CA ALA A 105 -4.93 -9.67 11.16
C ALA A 105 -5.04 -11.07 11.79
N GLU A 106 -5.63 -11.20 12.98
CA GLU A 106 -5.62 -12.46 13.74
C GLU A 106 -6.92 -13.28 13.57
N GLY A 107 -6.76 -14.61 13.51
CA GLY A 107 -7.88 -15.54 13.54
C GLY A 107 -8.59 -15.72 12.19
N PHE A 108 -9.91 -15.94 12.25
CA PHE A 108 -10.74 -16.30 11.09
C PHE A 108 -11.43 -15.09 10.42
N GLU A 109 -11.32 -13.89 11.01
CA GLU A 109 -11.98 -12.68 10.52
C GLU A 109 -11.58 -12.31 9.07
N PRO A 110 -10.28 -12.37 8.68
CA PRO A 110 -9.85 -12.08 7.31
C PRO A 110 -10.59 -12.91 6.25
N LEU A 111 -10.72 -14.21 6.53
CA LEU A 111 -11.34 -15.16 5.61
C LEU A 111 -12.85 -14.95 5.54
N LEU A 112 -13.50 -14.67 6.67
CA LEU A 112 -14.93 -14.40 6.70
C LEU A 112 -15.27 -13.15 5.89
N ILE A 113 -14.52 -12.05 6.08
CA ILE A 113 -14.67 -10.81 5.32
C ILE A 113 -14.50 -11.07 3.82
N ALA A 114 -13.51 -11.88 3.44
CA ALA A 114 -13.26 -12.22 2.04
C ALA A 114 -14.44 -13.00 1.42
N ILE A 115 -14.96 -14.01 2.13
CA ILE A 115 -16.11 -14.81 1.68
C ILE A 115 -17.36 -13.94 1.57
N GLU A 116 -17.65 -13.12 2.58
CA GLU A 116 -18.78 -12.18 2.55
C GLU A 116 -18.68 -11.26 1.35
N ARG A 117 -17.49 -10.70 1.10
CA ARG A 117 -17.26 -9.79 -0.02
C ARG A 117 -17.45 -10.43 -1.39
N VAL A 118 -17.06 -11.70 -1.54
CA VAL A 118 -17.31 -12.46 -2.76
C VAL A 118 -18.80 -12.75 -2.93
N ASN A 119 -19.47 -13.21 -1.88
CA ASN A 119 -20.90 -13.52 -1.89
C ASN A 119 -21.77 -12.30 -2.23
N GLU A 120 -21.38 -11.09 -1.81
CA GLU A 120 -22.05 -9.85 -2.21
C GLU A 120 -22.05 -9.58 -3.73
N LEU A 121 -21.11 -10.20 -4.46
CA LEU A 121 -20.88 -9.97 -5.88
C LEU A 121 -21.30 -11.16 -6.76
N THR A 122 -21.68 -12.29 -6.16
CA THR A 122 -21.97 -13.54 -6.87
C THR A 122 -23.38 -14.03 -6.55
N ASP A 123 -24.10 -14.49 -7.57
CA ASP A 123 -25.37 -15.19 -7.38
C ASP A 123 -25.14 -16.64 -6.92
N GLU A 124 -26.16 -17.29 -6.34
CA GLU A 124 -26.09 -18.67 -5.81
C GLU A 124 -25.67 -19.72 -6.87
N ASP A 125 -25.81 -19.41 -8.15
CA ASP A 125 -25.53 -20.32 -9.27
C ASP A 125 -24.06 -20.31 -9.73
N ILE A 126 -23.21 -19.45 -9.14
CA ILE A 126 -21.79 -19.34 -9.50
C ILE A 126 -20.94 -20.17 -8.54
N GLU A 127 -20.27 -21.19 -9.05
CA GLU A 127 -19.32 -21.98 -8.27
C GLU A 127 -17.99 -21.22 -8.15
N ILE A 128 -17.66 -20.81 -6.93
CA ILE A 128 -16.43 -20.07 -6.61
C ILE A 128 -15.39 -20.99 -5.98
N ASP A 129 -14.15 -20.85 -6.42
CA ASP A 129 -13.00 -21.55 -5.84
C ASP A 129 -12.64 -20.97 -4.46
N ALA A 130 -13.14 -21.62 -3.41
CA ALA A 130 -12.87 -21.25 -2.03
C ALA A 130 -11.38 -21.40 -1.64
N GLU A 131 -10.63 -22.28 -2.30
CA GLU A 131 -9.21 -22.46 -2.03
C GLU A 131 -8.43 -21.22 -2.52
N GLN A 132 -8.82 -20.65 -3.66
CA GLN A 132 -8.22 -19.42 -4.17
C GLN A 132 -8.53 -18.20 -3.29
N ILE A 133 -9.72 -18.14 -2.68
CA ILE A 133 -10.04 -17.11 -1.68
C ILE A 133 -9.09 -17.23 -0.49
N GLN A 134 -8.93 -18.45 0.05
CA GLN A 134 -8.05 -18.70 1.18
C GLN A 134 -6.60 -18.32 0.85
N ARG A 135 -6.08 -18.74 -0.30
CA ARG A 135 -4.72 -18.40 -0.75
C ARG A 135 -4.51 -16.89 -0.85
N ALA A 136 -5.47 -16.16 -1.41
CA ALA A 136 -5.40 -14.70 -1.49
C ALA A 136 -5.38 -14.04 -0.11
N VAL A 137 -6.12 -14.58 0.86
CA VAL A 137 -6.11 -14.09 2.25
C VAL A 137 -4.79 -14.40 2.95
N GLU A 138 -4.23 -15.60 2.75
CA GLU A 138 -2.96 -16.03 3.34
C GLU A 138 -1.74 -15.34 2.74
N THR A 139 -1.83 -14.88 1.49
CA THR A 139 -0.76 -14.16 0.77
C THR A 139 -1.24 -12.77 0.33
N PRO A 140 -1.37 -11.81 1.26
CA PRO A 140 -1.92 -10.49 0.97
C PRO A 140 -0.89 -9.54 0.34
N ASP A 141 -0.46 -9.84 -0.88
CA ASP A 141 0.60 -9.11 -1.61
C ASP A 141 0.07 -8.07 -2.62
N GLY A 142 -1.26 -7.94 -2.72
CA GLY A 142 -1.94 -7.05 -3.66
C GLY A 142 -2.02 -7.56 -5.09
N GLN A 143 -1.59 -8.79 -5.38
CA GLN A 143 -1.74 -9.38 -6.71
C GLN A 143 -3.19 -9.75 -7.00
N PHE A 144 -3.55 -9.68 -8.29
CA PHE A 144 -4.87 -10.12 -8.75
C PHE A 144 -4.94 -11.64 -8.80
N VAL A 145 -5.96 -12.22 -8.16
CA VAL A 145 -6.28 -13.65 -8.22
C VAL A 145 -7.65 -13.83 -8.88
N ALA A 146 -7.73 -14.68 -9.89
CA ALA A 146 -8.98 -14.97 -10.59
C ALA A 146 -9.75 -16.09 -9.85
N LEU A 147 -10.95 -15.78 -9.36
CA LEU A 147 -11.83 -16.74 -8.69
C LEU A 147 -12.81 -17.43 -9.65
N TYR A 148 -13.13 -16.77 -10.76
CA TYR A 148 -14.06 -17.26 -11.78
C TYR A 148 -13.70 -16.67 -13.15
N GLY A 149 -13.95 -17.40 -14.23
CA GLY A 149 -13.65 -16.99 -15.60
C GLY A 149 -12.43 -17.69 -16.19
N PRO A 150 -11.94 -17.25 -17.36
CA PRO A 150 -10.73 -17.81 -17.96
C PRO A 150 -9.54 -17.57 -17.02
N GLN A 151 -9.04 -18.65 -16.41
CA GLN A 151 -7.85 -18.60 -15.57
C GLN A 151 -6.67 -18.12 -16.40
N ALA A 152 -5.94 -17.12 -15.88
CA ALA A 152 -4.63 -16.80 -16.43
C ALA A 152 -3.78 -18.07 -16.36
N VAL A 153 -3.09 -18.41 -17.45
CA VAL A 153 -2.12 -19.52 -17.42
C VAL A 153 -1.11 -19.19 -16.34
N GLU A 154 -0.92 -20.10 -15.37
CA GLU A 154 0.13 -19.93 -14.36
C GLU A 154 1.44 -19.56 -15.07
N PRO A 155 2.13 -18.49 -14.65
CA PRO A 155 3.39 -18.13 -15.29
C PRO A 155 4.32 -19.34 -15.16
N GLU A 156 4.81 -19.85 -16.30
CA GLU A 156 5.85 -20.88 -16.25
C GLU A 156 7.00 -20.32 -15.38
N PRO A 157 7.53 -21.12 -14.44
CA PRO A 157 8.60 -20.64 -13.59
C PRO A 157 9.74 -20.15 -14.48
N GLU A 158 10.01 -18.83 -14.42
CA GLU A 158 11.15 -18.22 -15.08
C GLU A 158 12.39 -19.05 -14.70
N PRO A 159 13.17 -19.55 -15.66
CA PRO A 159 14.35 -20.33 -15.33
C PRO A 159 15.25 -19.46 -14.45
N VAL A 160 15.46 -19.92 -13.22
CA VAL A 160 16.41 -19.30 -12.30
C VAL A 160 17.78 -19.47 -12.94
N GLU A 161 18.28 -18.44 -13.61
CA GLU A 161 19.68 -18.34 -14.02
C GLU A 161 20.49 -18.33 -12.71
N LEU A 162 21.03 -19.50 -12.34
CA LEU A 162 22.03 -19.60 -11.29
C LEU A 162 23.19 -18.70 -11.73
N ILE A 163 23.35 -17.57 -11.04
CA ILE A 163 24.59 -16.81 -11.10
C ILE A 163 25.72 -17.73 -10.64
N ASP A 164 26.45 -18.27 -11.60
CA ASP A 164 27.63 -19.08 -11.35
C ASP A 164 28.57 -18.34 -10.38
N GLU A 165 28.99 -19.05 -9.33
CA GLU A 165 30.05 -18.64 -8.41
C GLU A 165 31.25 -18.13 -9.20
N ILE A 166 31.42 -16.81 -9.29
CA ILE A 166 32.62 -16.21 -9.85
C ILE A 166 33.78 -16.56 -8.91
N GLU A 167 34.68 -17.38 -9.46
CA GLU A 167 35.95 -17.86 -8.92
C GLU A 167 36.65 -16.88 -7.96
N LEU A 168 36.42 -17.06 -6.66
CA LEU A 168 37.26 -16.53 -5.59
C LEU A 168 38.51 -17.40 -5.40
N SER A 169 39.28 -17.68 -6.47
CA SER A 169 40.51 -18.45 -6.29
C SER A 169 41.55 -18.38 -7.41
N LYS A 170 41.85 -17.23 -8.03
CA LYS A 170 43.12 -17.08 -8.77
C LYS A 170 43.73 -15.68 -8.67
N SER A 171 44.44 -15.44 -7.58
CA SER A 171 45.65 -14.62 -7.60
C SER A 171 46.55 -15.00 -6.42
N SER A 172 47.32 -16.06 -6.62
CA SER A 172 48.55 -16.30 -5.86
C SER A 172 49.73 -16.25 -6.84
N THR A 173 50.59 -15.24 -6.65
CA THR A 173 52.06 -15.28 -6.87
C THR A 173 52.49 -15.43 -8.35
N THR A 174 53.36 -14.59 -8.93
CA THR A 174 54.83 -14.63 -8.74
C THR A 174 55.54 -13.43 -9.42
N ASN A 175 56.62 -13.02 -8.76
CA ASN A 175 57.76 -12.12 -9.00
C ASN A 175 58.34 -11.79 -10.41
N GLU A 176 59.12 -10.68 -10.37
CA GLU A 176 60.44 -10.39 -11.01
C GLU A 176 60.56 -9.58 -12.33
N ASP A 177 61.09 -8.35 -12.16
CA ASP A 177 62.15 -7.62 -12.87
C ASP A 177 62.16 -7.45 -14.42
N ALA A 178 62.06 -6.18 -14.84
CA ALA A 178 62.96 -5.50 -15.81
C ALA A 178 62.82 -3.96 -15.70
#